data_AF-A0A9D6YJF0-F1
#
_entry.id   AF-A0A9D6YJF0-F1
#
_cell.length_a   1.000
_cell.length_b   1.000
_cell.length_c   1.000
_cell.angle_alpha   90.00
_cell.angle_beta   90.00
_cell.angle_gamma   90.00
#
_symmetry.space_group_name_H-M   'P 1'
#
loop_
_entity.id
_entity.type
_entity.pdbx_description
1 polymer ?
#
loop_
_entity_poly.entity_id
_entity_poly.type
_entity_poly.pdbx_seq_one_letter_code
_entity_poly.pdbx_strand_id
1 'polypeptide(L)'
;MAPKFIFVTGGVVSSLGKGLAAASIGSLLEARGFRVTLQKMDPYINVDAGTMSPYQHGEVFVTDDGGETDLDLGHYERFTSVRVTRDHNITTGKVYFSVIQKERRGDYLGRTVQVIPHITDEIKASVRRVAEGVDVVIVEVGGTVGDIESLPFLEAVRQFK
;
A
#
# COMPACT_ATOMS: atom_id res chain seq x y z
N MET A 1 10.59 -14.67 -14.46
CA MET A 1 11.50 -13.57 -14.03
C MET A 1 11.01 -13.11 -12.65
N ALA A 2 11.87 -12.63 -11.76
CA ALA A 2 11.38 -12.06 -10.50
C ALA A 2 10.59 -10.76 -10.77
N PRO A 3 9.49 -10.49 -10.03
CA PRO A 3 8.70 -9.28 -10.21
C PRO A 3 9.54 -8.01 -10.06
N LYS A 4 9.20 -6.97 -10.83
CA LYS A 4 9.79 -5.63 -10.68
C LYS A 4 8.88 -4.75 -9.85
N PHE A 5 9.46 -3.87 -9.05
CA PHE A 5 8.73 -2.95 -8.18
C PHE A 5 8.96 -1.51 -8.65
N ILE A 6 7.87 -0.76 -8.85
CA ILE A 6 7.89 0.66 -9.16
C ILE A 6 7.24 1.37 -7.97
N PHE A 7 8.01 2.16 -7.23
CA PHE A 7 7.50 2.94 -6.11
C PHE A 7 7.19 4.37 -6.59
N VAL A 8 5.95 4.81 -6.38
CA VAL A 8 5.46 6.15 -6.75
C VAL A 8 5.33 6.99 -5.49
N THR A 9 6.17 8.01 -5.35
CA THR A 9 6.18 8.91 -4.18
C THR A 9 5.72 10.32 -4.55
N GLY A 10 5.18 11.06 -3.59
CA GLY A 10 4.78 12.47 -3.74
C GLY A 10 5.72 13.46 -3.08
N GLY A 11 5.94 14.63 -3.69
CA GLY A 11 6.64 15.74 -3.07
C GLY A 11 5.82 17.03 -3.12
N VAL A 12 6.25 18.03 -2.35
CA VAL A 12 5.69 19.40 -2.31
C VAL A 12 4.29 19.50 -1.70
N VAL A 13 3.27 18.90 -2.30
CA VAL A 13 1.89 18.99 -1.84
C VAL A 13 1.11 17.72 -2.19
N SER A 14 0.15 17.38 -1.33
CA SER A 14 -0.84 16.33 -1.60
C SER A 14 -1.78 16.72 -2.76
N SER A 15 -2.52 15.74 -3.30
CA SER A 15 -3.54 15.94 -4.36
C SER A 15 -3.02 16.32 -5.76
N LEU A 16 -1.74 16.09 -6.07
CA LEU A 16 -1.17 16.23 -7.42
C LEU A 16 -1.58 15.11 -8.41
N GLY A 17 -2.45 14.18 -8.01
CA GLY A 17 -2.92 13.10 -8.88
C GLY A 17 -2.00 11.87 -8.94
N LYS A 18 -1.32 11.53 -7.84
CA LYS A 18 -0.41 10.37 -7.76
C LYS A 18 -1.09 9.05 -8.14
N GLY A 19 -2.26 8.76 -7.58
CA GLY A 19 -3.00 7.54 -7.87
C GLY A 19 -3.40 7.41 -9.34
N LEU A 20 -3.89 8.48 -9.97
CA LEU A 20 -4.21 8.49 -11.40
C LEU A 20 -2.96 8.30 -12.28
N ALA A 21 -1.84 8.92 -11.93
CA ALA A 21 -0.58 8.72 -12.64
C ALA A 21 -0.08 7.27 -12.53
N ALA A 22 -0.13 6.68 -11.32
CA ALA A 22 0.24 5.28 -11.08
C ALA A 22 -0.66 4.32 -11.87
N ALA A 23 -1.98 4.52 -11.84
CA ALA A 23 -2.96 3.74 -12.59
C ALA A 23 -2.74 3.84 -14.12
N SER A 24 -2.45 5.03 -14.63
CA SER A 24 -2.14 5.26 -16.04
C SER A 24 -0.85 4.55 -16.48
N ILE A 25 0.20 4.57 -15.65
CA ILE A 25 1.43 3.80 -15.89
C ILE A 25 1.12 2.31 -15.93
N GLY A 26 0.29 1.81 -15.02
CA GLY A 26 -0.16 0.41 -15.01
C GLY A 26 -0.84 0.02 -16.32
N SER A 27 -1.77 0.85 -16.79
CA SER A 27 -2.49 0.66 -18.05
C SER A 27 -1.53 0.60 -19.26
N LEU A 28 -0.55 1.49 -19.30
CA LEU A 28 0.47 1.50 -20.37
C LEU A 28 1.36 0.25 -20.35
N LEU A 29 1.69 -0.27 -19.16
CA LEU A 29 2.45 -1.51 -19.02
C LEU A 29 1.65 -2.74 -19.45
N GLU A 30 0.37 -2.81 -19.10
CA GLU A 30 -0.53 -3.87 -19.58
C GLU A 30 -0.68 -3.83 -21.11
N ALA A 31 -0.80 -2.63 -21.70
CA ALA A 31 -0.82 -2.46 -23.15
C ALA A 31 0.49 -2.93 -23.84
N ARG A 32 1.57 -3.10 -23.08
CA ARG A 32 2.84 -3.69 -23.54
C ARG A 32 2.97 -5.17 -23.22
N GLY A 33 1.93 -5.80 -22.69
CA GLY A 33 1.87 -7.24 -22.41
C GLY A 33 2.44 -7.67 -21.06
N PHE A 34 2.69 -6.73 -20.14
CA PHE A 34 3.09 -7.07 -18.77
C PHE A 34 1.88 -7.36 -17.90
N ARG A 35 2.00 -8.36 -17.00
CA ARG A 35 1.03 -8.55 -15.91
C ARG A 35 1.36 -7.58 -14.80
N VAL A 36 0.44 -6.69 -14.48
CA VAL A 36 0.65 -5.60 -13.51
C VAL A 36 -0.30 -5.76 -12.33
N THR A 37 0.16 -5.39 -11.14
CA THR A 37 -0.70 -5.10 -10.00
C THR A 37 -0.32 -3.77 -9.37
N LEU A 38 -1.27 -3.17 -8.65
CA LEU A 38 -1.10 -1.87 -8.01
C LEU A 38 -1.51 -1.95 -6.53
N GLN A 39 -0.73 -1.32 -5.66
CA GLN A 39 -0.97 -1.30 -4.22
C GLN A 39 -0.83 0.12 -3.69
N LYS A 40 -1.70 0.49 -2.75
CA LYS A 40 -1.68 1.78 -2.06
C LYS A 40 -1.14 1.63 -0.63
N MET A 41 -0.21 2.49 -0.24
CA MET A 41 0.19 2.71 1.15
C MET A 41 -0.41 4.01 1.67
N ASP A 42 -1.29 3.92 2.65
CA ASP A 42 -1.94 5.04 3.30
C ASP A 42 -1.35 5.33 4.68
N PRO A 43 -0.85 6.54 4.93
CA PRO A 43 -0.20 6.88 6.18
C PRO A 43 -1.16 7.10 7.36
N TYR A 44 -2.48 7.07 7.14
CA TYR A 44 -3.47 7.22 8.20
C TYR A 44 -3.52 6.03 9.17
N ILE A 45 -3.96 6.30 10.40
CA ILE A 45 -3.96 5.35 11.53
C ILE A 45 -5.18 4.40 11.52
N ASN A 46 -6.24 4.74 10.81
CA ASN A 46 -7.38 3.84 10.63
C ASN A 46 -6.91 2.50 10.05
N VAL A 47 -7.46 1.39 10.54
CA VAL A 47 -7.10 0.03 10.06
C VAL A 47 -7.59 -0.18 8.63
N ASP A 48 -8.77 0.35 8.34
CA ASP A 48 -9.48 0.36 7.07
C ASP A 48 -10.19 1.72 6.90
N ALA A 49 -10.75 1.96 5.72
CA ALA A 49 -11.45 3.20 5.42
C ALA A 49 -12.88 3.26 6.02
N GLY A 50 -13.41 2.15 6.55
CA GLY A 50 -14.83 2.01 6.93
C GLY A 50 -15.28 2.93 8.08
N THR A 51 -14.33 3.43 8.88
CA THR A 51 -14.60 4.36 9.99
C THR A 51 -14.50 5.84 9.60
N MET A 52 -14.09 6.15 8.37
CA MET A 52 -13.94 7.52 7.89
C MET A 52 -15.25 8.06 7.31
N SER A 53 -15.53 9.35 7.50
CA SER A 53 -16.71 9.98 6.90
C SER A 53 -16.53 10.14 5.37
N PRO A 54 -17.41 9.55 4.54
CA PRO A 54 -17.23 9.59 3.10
C PRO A 54 -17.44 10.99 2.51
N TYR A 55 -18.21 11.85 3.19
CA TYR A 55 -18.43 13.23 2.79
C TYR A 55 -17.18 14.12 2.98
N GLN A 56 -16.22 13.69 3.81
CA GLN A 56 -15.01 14.46 4.10
C GLN A 56 -13.76 13.86 3.45
N HIS A 57 -13.71 12.54 3.32
CA HIS A 57 -12.52 11.82 2.90
C HIS A 57 -12.66 11.07 1.57
N GLY A 58 -13.85 11.09 0.97
CA GLY A 58 -14.15 10.35 -0.26
C GLY A 58 -14.81 9.00 0.00
N GLU A 59 -15.23 8.32 -1.05
CA GLU A 59 -15.90 7.03 -0.94
C GLU A 59 -15.00 5.94 -0.34
N VAL A 60 -15.63 4.92 0.26
CA VAL A 60 -14.96 3.67 0.62
C VAL A 60 -15.09 2.70 -0.56
N PHE A 61 -13.98 2.22 -1.09
CA PHE A 61 -14.00 1.21 -2.14
C PHE A 61 -14.04 -0.19 -1.52
N VAL A 62 -15.02 -1.00 -1.92
CA VAL A 62 -15.19 -2.36 -1.40
C VAL A 62 -14.71 -3.37 -2.44
N THR A 63 -13.72 -4.18 -2.08
CA THR A 63 -13.15 -5.22 -2.95
C THR A 63 -14.03 -6.48 -2.98
N ASP A 64 -13.84 -7.34 -4.00
CA ASP A 64 -14.60 -8.60 -4.14
C ASP A 64 -14.45 -9.54 -2.93
N ASP A 65 -13.30 -9.48 -2.23
CA ASP A 65 -13.06 -10.23 -1.00
C ASP A 65 -13.58 -9.54 0.27
N GLY A 66 -14.35 -8.45 0.12
CA GLY A 66 -15.01 -7.73 1.21
C GLY A 66 -14.10 -6.78 2.01
N GLY A 67 -12.98 -6.34 1.44
CA GLY A 67 -12.12 -5.34 2.05
C GLY A 67 -12.66 -3.93 1.86
N GLU A 68 -12.79 -3.16 2.94
CA GLU A 68 -13.12 -1.73 2.91
C GLU A 68 -11.83 -0.91 2.79
N THR A 69 -11.63 -0.27 1.64
CA THR A 69 -10.34 0.31 1.25
C THR A 69 -10.47 1.75 0.76
N ASP A 70 -9.32 2.42 0.58
CA ASP A 70 -9.24 3.74 -0.03
C ASP A 70 -9.76 3.75 -1.48
N LEU A 71 -10.36 4.87 -1.89
CA LEU A 71 -10.95 5.06 -3.22
C LEU A 71 -9.96 4.86 -4.39
N ASP A 72 -8.65 5.04 -4.15
CA ASP A 72 -7.63 4.87 -5.20
C ASP A 72 -7.57 3.44 -5.74
N LEU A 73 -7.96 2.44 -4.95
CA LEU A 73 -8.06 1.06 -5.44
C LEU A 73 -9.10 0.93 -6.56
N GLY A 74 -10.18 1.71 -6.51
CA GLY A 74 -11.13 1.80 -7.60
C GLY A 74 -10.53 2.41 -8.86
N HIS A 75 -9.59 3.37 -8.75
CA HIS A 75 -8.84 3.86 -9.90
C HIS A 75 -8.00 2.74 -10.53
N TYR A 76 -7.37 1.90 -9.72
CA TYR A 76 -6.53 0.82 -10.21
C TYR A 76 -7.35 -0.20 -11.02
N GLU A 77 -8.51 -0.65 -10.53
CA GLU A 77 -9.40 -1.56 -11.27
C GLU A 77 -10.01 -0.92 -12.52
N ARG A 78 -10.25 0.40 -12.52
CA ARG A 78 -10.84 1.09 -13.68
C ARG A 78 -9.84 1.30 -14.82
N PHE A 79 -8.55 1.43 -14.51
CA PHE A 79 -7.51 1.71 -15.51
C PHE A 79 -6.77 0.46 -15.98
N THR A 80 -6.80 -0.62 -15.19
CA THR A 80 -6.05 -1.85 -15.44
C THR A 80 -6.94 -3.08 -15.33
N SER A 81 -6.45 -4.25 -15.73
CA SER A 81 -7.19 -5.51 -15.64
C SER A 81 -7.11 -6.18 -14.26
N VAL A 82 -6.41 -5.57 -13.30
CA VAL A 82 -6.21 -6.12 -11.96
C VAL A 82 -7.53 -6.23 -11.20
N ARG A 83 -7.68 -7.31 -10.43
CA ARG A 83 -8.69 -7.44 -9.39
C ARG A 83 -8.04 -7.26 -8.04
N VAL A 84 -8.32 -6.13 -7.40
CA VAL A 84 -7.72 -5.80 -6.11
C VAL A 84 -8.43 -6.56 -4.99
N THR A 85 -7.70 -6.74 -3.90
CA THR A 85 -8.16 -7.37 -2.67
C THR A 85 -7.84 -6.46 -1.50
N ARG A 86 -8.30 -6.80 -0.29
CA ARG A 86 -7.92 -6.11 0.95
C ARG A 86 -6.41 -5.94 1.15
N ASP A 87 -5.57 -6.76 0.50
CA ASP A 87 -4.11 -6.69 0.59
C ASP A 87 -3.47 -5.67 -0.35
N HIS A 88 -4.25 -5.12 -1.28
CA HIS A 88 -3.81 -4.03 -2.16
C HIS A 88 -3.91 -2.66 -1.47
N ASN A 89 -4.44 -2.60 -0.25
CA ASN A 89 -4.42 -1.43 0.61
C ASN A 89 -3.64 -1.72 1.91
N ILE A 90 -2.57 -0.96 2.14
CA ILE A 90 -1.75 -0.99 3.34
C ILE A 90 -1.99 0.31 4.08
N THR A 91 -2.44 0.25 5.34
CA THR A 91 -2.59 1.44 6.19
C THR A 91 -1.58 1.39 7.33
N THR A 92 -1.17 2.54 7.88
CA THR A 92 -0.37 2.58 9.11
C THR A 92 -1.08 1.82 10.23
N GLY A 93 -2.40 2.01 10.35
CA GLY A 93 -3.24 1.28 11.29
C GLY A 93 -3.10 -0.24 11.21
N LYS A 94 -3.28 -0.80 10.02
CA LYS A 94 -3.21 -2.25 9.76
C LYS A 94 -1.81 -2.81 10.07
N VAL A 95 -0.76 -2.11 9.67
CA VAL A 95 0.63 -2.50 9.92
C VAL A 95 0.94 -2.54 11.42
N TYR A 96 0.64 -1.44 12.13
CA TYR A 96 0.92 -1.35 13.56
C TYR A 96 0.06 -2.34 14.35
N PHE A 97 -1.21 -2.50 13.99
CA PHE A 97 -2.09 -3.49 14.60
C PHE A 97 -1.53 -4.92 14.43
N SER A 98 -1.09 -5.30 13.23
CA SER A 98 -0.48 -6.60 12.95
C SER A 98 0.76 -6.84 13.83
N VAL A 99 1.67 -5.86 13.89
CA VAL A 99 2.90 -5.98 14.68
C VAL A 99 2.62 -6.06 16.18
N ILE A 100 1.69 -5.25 16.69
CA ILE A 100 1.29 -5.29 18.10
C ILE A 100 0.65 -6.66 18.43
N GLN A 101 -0.20 -7.19 17.55
CA GLN A 101 -0.81 -8.51 17.76
C GLN A 101 0.22 -9.63 17.77
N LYS A 102 1.20 -9.62 16.85
CA LYS A 102 2.34 -10.57 16.84
C LYS A 102 3.13 -10.49 18.14
N GLU A 103 3.36 -9.28 18.62
CA GLU A 103 4.09 -9.06 19.86
C GLU A 103 3.34 -9.61 21.07
N ARG A 104 2.03 -9.32 21.21
CA ARG A 104 1.20 -9.85 22.31
C ARG A 104 1.07 -11.37 22.30
N ARG A 105 1.15 -12.03 21.14
CA ARG A 105 1.21 -13.50 21.03
C ARG A 105 2.56 -14.11 21.38
N GLY A 106 3.62 -13.30 21.50
CA GLY A 106 4.96 -13.75 21.80
C GLY A 106 5.82 -14.08 20.57
N ASP A 107 5.39 -13.72 19.35
CA ASP A 107 6.09 -14.07 18.10
C ASP A 107 7.51 -13.45 18.03
N TYR A 108 7.78 -12.38 18.78
CA TYR A 108 9.10 -11.74 18.87
C TYR A 108 9.99 -12.28 19.99
N LEU A 109 9.56 -13.32 20.72
CA LEU A 109 10.33 -14.05 21.72
C LEU A 109 10.88 -13.17 22.85
N GLY A 110 10.06 -12.24 23.34
CA GLY A 110 10.40 -11.34 24.46
C GLY A 110 11.42 -10.23 24.12
N ARG A 111 11.81 -10.09 22.84
CA ARG A 111 12.71 -9.02 22.39
C ARG A 111 11.93 -7.71 22.17
N THR A 112 12.65 -6.58 22.27
CA THR A 112 12.09 -5.26 22.02
C THR A 112 11.58 -5.14 20.58
N VAL A 113 10.32 -4.71 20.43
CA VAL A 113 9.72 -4.38 19.14
C VAL A 113 9.93 -2.89 18.85
N GLN A 114 10.31 -2.59 17.61
CA GLN A 114 10.78 -1.29 17.14
C GLN A 114 10.27 -1.00 15.73
N VAL A 115 10.24 0.27 15.34
CA VAL A 115 9.86 0.68 13.97
C VAL A 115 10.77 0.00 12.93
N ILE A 116 12.08 0.04 13.14
CA ILE A 116 13.06 -0.71 12.36
C ILE A 116 13.62 -1.82 13.26
N PRO A 117 13.56 -3.10 12.87
CA PRO A 117 13.07 -3.60 11.59
C PRO A 117 11.56 -3.93 11.56
N HIS A 118 10.88 -4.09 12.69
CA HIS A 118 9.59 -4.80 12.76
C HIS A 118 8.44 -4.16 11.96
N ILE A 119 8.25 -2.84 12.05
CA ILE A 119 7.23 -2.14 11.25
C ILE A 119 7.64 -2.14 9.78
N THR A 120 8.90 -1.83 9.48
CA THR A 120 9.40 -1.84 8.10
C THR A 120 9.32 -3.24 7.46
N ASP A 121 9.56 -4.31 8.22
CA ASP A 121 9.46 -5.68 7.75
C ASP A 121 8.01 -6.08 7.47
N GLU A 122 7.05 -5.64 8.29
CA GLU A 122 5.63 -5.86 8.05
C GLU A 122 5.15 -5.14 6.78
N ILE A 123 5.60 -3.91 6.56
CA ILE A 123 5.34 -3.16 5.31
C ILE A 123 5.92 -3.93 4.12
N LYS A 124 7.21 -4.33 4.18
CA LYS A 124 7.85 -5.08 3.11
C LYS A 124 7.16 -6.43 2.87
N ALA A 125 6.73 -7.13 3.91
CA ALA A 125 5.98 -8.38 3.76
C ALA A 125 4.65 -8.14 3.04
N SER A 126 3.95 -7.05 3.35
CA SER A 126 2.69 -6.67 2.72
C SER A 126 2.83 -6.35 1.22
N VAL A 127 3.91 -5.70 0.82
CA VAL A 127 4.24 -5.48 -0.60
C VAL A 127 4.52 -6.79 -1.33
N ARG A 128 5.21 -7.74 -0.69
CA ARG A 128 5.50 -9.05 -1.30
C ARG A 128 4.25 -9.91 -1.49
N ARG A 129 3.23 -9.77 -0.64
CA ARG A 129 2.00 -10.59 -0.73
C ARG A 129 1.24 -10.42 -2.05
N VAL A 130 1.25 -9.22 -2.64
CA VAL A 130 0.57 -8.95 -3.91
C VAL A 130 1.45 -9.22 -5.13
N ALA A 131 2.73 -9.57 -4.94
CA ALA A 131 3.69 -9.71 -6.03
C ALA A 131 3.68 -11.10 -6.72
N GLU A 132 2.89 -12.04 -6.22
CA GLU A 132 2.85 -13.40 -6.78
C GLU A 132 2.22 -13.42 -8.17
N GLY A 133 2.88 -14.06 -9.14
CA GLY A 133 2.34 -14.28 -10.48
C GLY A 133 2.28 -13.05 -11.39
N VAL A 134 2.80 -11.89 -10.97
CA VAL A 134 2.84 -10.65 -11.76
C VAL A 134 4.26 -10.29 -12.20
N ASP A 135 4.38 -9.50 -13.27
CA ASP A 135 5.67 -9.05 -13.79
C ASP A 135 6.09 -7.71 -13.17
N VAL A 136 5.12 -6.82 -12.89
CA VAL A 136 5.36 -5.50 -12.27
C VAL A 136 4.35 -5.23 -11.15
N VAL A 137 4.87 -4.77 -10.01
CA VAL A 137 4.08 -4.23 -8.89
C VAL A 137 4.32 -2.74 -8.81
N ILE A 138 3.26 -1.94 -8.95
CA ILE A 138 3.32 -0.49 -8.74
C ILE A 138 2.81 -0.21 -7.33
N VAL A 139 3.64 0.43 -6.51
CA VAL A 139 3.29 0.76 -5.12
C VAL A 139 3.22 2.26 -4.99
N GLU A 140 2.02 2.79 -4.78
CA GLU A 140 1.83 4.20 -4.47
C GLU A 140 2.06 4.44 -2.97
N VAL A 141 3.02 5.31 -2.65
CA VAL A 141 3.28 5.78 -1.30
C VAL A 141 2.46 7.05 -1.07
N GLY A 142 1.41 6.94 -0.26
CA GLY A 142 0.59 8.05 0.20
C GLY A 142 1.38 9.03 1.06
N GLY A 143 0.75 10.18 1.35
CA GLY A 143 1.41 11.31 2.01
C GLY A 143 2.34 12.10 1.09
N THR A 144 3.15 12.95 1.69
CA THR A 144 4.17 13.77 1.04
C THR A 144 5.54 13.48 1.64
N VAL A 145 6.55 13.30 0.78
CA VAL A 145 7.94 13.10 1.20
C VAL A 145 8.38 14.31 2.03
N GLY A 146 8.84 14.04 3.25
CA GLY A 146 9.18 15.04 4.26
C GLY A 146 8.25 14.98 5.48
N ASP A 147 7.02 14.49 5.31
CA ASP A 147 6.08 14.35 6.42
C ASP A 147 6.42 13.12 7.28
N ILE A 148 6.22 13.29 8.60
CA ILE A 148 6.54 12.27 9.62
C ILE A 148 5.79 10.96 9.35
N GLU A 149 4.53 11.06 8.93
CA GLU A 149 3.64 9.92 8.72
C GLU A 149 4.14 8.93 7.65
N SER A 150 4.92 9.41 6.67
CA SER A 150 5.42 8.60 5.56
C SER A 150 6.78 7.96 5.84
N LEU A 151 7.46 8.35 6.94
CA LEU A 151 8.83 7.90 7.22
C LEU A 151 8.98 6.36 7.28
N PRO A 152 8.08 5.59 7.94
CA PRO A 152 8.20 4.14 7.96
C PRO A 152 8.04 3.51 6.57
N PHE A 153 7.15 4.03 5.73
CA PHE A 153 6.97 3.55 4.36
C PHE A 153 8.19 3.85 3.50
N LEU A 154 8.71 5.08 3.54
CA LEU A 154 9.88 5.45 2.76
C LEU A 154 11.12 4.64 3.17
N GLU A 155 11.29 4.37 4.47
CA GLU A 155 12.38 3.51 4.94
C GLU A 155 12.19 2.05 4.50
N ALA A 156 10.96 1.52 4.55
CA ALA A 156 10.65 0.17 4.06
C ALA A 156 10.96 0.04 2.56
N VAL A 157 10.58 1.05 1.75
CA VAL A 157 10.87 1.13 0.31
C VAL A 157 12.38 1.20 0.06
N ARG A 158 13.12 2.02 0.82
CA ARG A 158 14.58 2.12 0.71
C ARG A 158 15.29 0.77 1.00
N GLN A 159 14.75 -0.01 1.93
CA GLN A 159 15.23 -1.36 2.25
C GLN A 159 14.75 -2.42 1.25
N PHE A 160 13.74 -2.13 0.43
CA PHE A 160 13.17 -3.03 -0.57
C PHE A 160 14.12 -3.12 -1.78
N LYS A 161 15.17 -3.92 -1.62
CA LYS A 161 16.10 -4.31 -2.69
C LYS A 161 15.74 -5.69 -3.25
#